data_AF-A0A0G1M722-F1
#
_entry.id   AF-A0A0G1M722-F1
#
_cell.length_a   1.000
_cell.length_b   1.000
_cell.length_c   1.000
_cell.angle_alpha   90.00
_cell.angle_beta   90.00
_cell.angle_gamma   90.00
#
_symmetry.space_group_name_H-M   'P 1'
#
loop_
_entity.id
_entity.type
_entity.pdbx_description
1 polymer ?
#
loop_
_entity_poly.entity_id
_entity_poly.type
_entity_poly.pdbx_seq_one_letter_code
_entity_poly.pdbx_strand_id
1 'polypeptide(L)'
;MWVDDDDPQLKEYRKIFNKNDHIKLFIKPRVGYLNFFVMMNFLAREASGNWLLLWNDDAYMDNPDWFRIFEDFVKKFKPATEPVVIDIWSQGVIVNNLFPIVSRAYIDILGHFALTPNCDDWVRIVARGGNISHDLLGIKPKHHKYSGENILKDKIYYEVERDRAEHKKVWNEKRRLFPPQLDEDIKKILKHKK
;
A
#
# COMPACT_ATOMS: atom_id res chain seq x y z
N MET A 1 -7.38 -6.32 8.24
CA MET A 1 -6.07 -6.42 8.90
C MET A 1 -5.59 -7.85 8.82
N TRP A 2 -4.35 -8.05 8.39
CA TRP A 2 -3.65 -9.33 8.44
C TRP A 2 -2.81 -9.35 9.71
N VAL A 3 -2.86 -10.42 10.47
CA VAL A 3 -1.98 -10.66 11.63
C VAL A 3 -1.38 -12.03 11.45
N ASP A 4 -0.06 -12.12 11.64
CA ASP A 4 0.65 -13.39 11.55
C ASP A 4 0.17 -14.34 12.66
N ASP A 5 0.01 -15.61 12.33
CA ASP A 5 -0.46 -16.64 13.25
C ASP A 5 0.54 -16.98 14.36
N ASP A 6 1.80 -16.59 14.19
CA ASP A 6 2.89 -16.66 15.16
C ASP A 6 3.11 -15.35 15.94
N ASP A 7 2.26 -14.34 15.77
CA ASP A 7 2.40 -13.06 16.47
C ASP A 7 2.22 -13.25 18.00
N PRO A 8 3.17 -12.80 18.83
CA PRO A 8 3.11 -12.99 20.29
C PRO A 8 1.93 -12.26 20.95
N GLN A 9 1.38 -11.24 20.29
CA GLN A 9 0.25 -10.43 20.74
C GLN A 9 -1.07 -10.86 20.09
N LEU A 10 -1.13 -11.99 19.38
CA LEU A 10 -2.33 -12.49 18.69
C LEU A 10 -3.58 -12.51 19.58
N LYS A 11 -3.44 -12.85 20.87
CA LYS A 11 -4.57 -12.85 21.83
C LYS A 11 -5.14 -11.44 22.05
N GLU A 12 -4.30 -10.41 22.09
CA GLU A 12 -4.72 -9.03 22.27
C GLU A 12 -5.39 -8.49 21.01
N TYR A 13 -4.84 -8.79 19.83
CA TYR A 13 -5.47 -8.45 18.56
C TYR A 13 -6.89 -8.99 18.44
N ARG A 14 -7.12 -10.25 18.84
CA ARG A 14 -8.47 -10.84 18.85
C ARG A 14 -9.42 -10.11 19.80
N LYS A 15 -8.97 -9.73 21.00
CA LYS A 15 -9.82 -9.03 21.97
C LYS A 15 -10.26 -7.65 21.47
N ILE A 16 -9.36 -6.93 20.81
CA ILE A 16 -9.61 -5.57 20.30
C ILE A 16 -10.49 -5.63 19.06
N PHE A 17 -10.13 -6.47 18.08
CA PHE A 17 -10.67 -6.36 16.73
C PHE A 17 -11.87 -7.27 16.45
N ASN A 18 -12.08 -8.35 17.20
CA ASN A 18 -13.28 -9.18 17.02
C ASN A 18 -14.58 -8.44 17.42
N LYS A 19 -14.48 -7.28 18.07
CA LYS A 19 -15.62 -6.49 18.55
C LYS A 19 -15.97 -5.30 17.65
N ASN A 20 -15.26 -5.11 16.54
CA ASN A 20 -15.44 -3.96 15.66
C ASN A 20 -15.85 -4.42 14.26
N ASP A 21 -17.10 -4.15 13.90
CA ASP A 21 -17.69 -4.57 12.61
C ASP A 21 -17.05 -3.88 11.40
N HIS A 22 -16.30 -2.79 11.61
CA HIS A 22 -15.54 -2.11 10.57
C HIS A 22 -14.16 -2.73 10.32
N ILE A 23 -13.73 -3.70 11.14
CA ILE A 23 -12.41 -4.31 11.06
C ILE A 23 -12.54 -5.80 10.78
N LYS A 24 -12.14 -6.21 9.58
CA LYS A 24 -11.98 -7.63 9.22
C LYS A 24 -10.60 -8.11 9.69
N LEU A 25 -10.56 -9.04 10.64
CA LEU A 25 -9.32 -9.65 11.12
C LEU A 25 -9.05 -10.98 10.40
N PHE A 26 -7.87 -11.09 9.78
CA PHE A 26 -7.41 -12.31 9.12
C PHE A 26 -6.14 -12.81 9.81
N ILE A 27 -6.21 -14.02 10.37
CA ILE A 27 -5.05 -14.70 10.97
C ILE A 27 -4.49 -15.66 9.94
N LYS A 28 -3.22 -15.50 9.58
CA LYS A 28 -2.60 -16.17 8.44
C LYS A 28 -1.11 -16.45 8.72
N PRO A 29 -0.48 -17.40 7.99
CA PRO A 29 0.95 -17.64 8.12
C PRO A 29 1.79 -16.41 7.77
N ARG A 30 2.88 -16.18 8.51
CA ARG A 30 3.87 -15.15 8.20
C ARG A 30 4.44 -15.34 6.79
N VAL A 31 4.42 -14.27 5.99
CA VAL A 31 4.93 -14.29 4.59
C VAL A 31 6.33 -13.67 4.44
N GLY A 32 6.76 -12.87 5.42
CA GLY A 32 8.04 -12.16 5.39
C GLY A 32 8.06 -10.95 4.44
N TYR A 33 9.11 -10.13 4.52
CA TYR A 33 9.20 -8.86 3.80
C TYR A 33 9.21 -9.04 2.28
N LEU A 34 9.94 -10.03 1.76
CA LEU A 34 10.04 -10.30 0.32
C LEU A 34 8.74 -10.85 -0.29
N ASN A 35 7.75 -11.24 0.52
CA ASN A 35 6.43 -11.63 0.03
C ASN A 35 5.33 -10.68 0.52
N PHE A 36 5.68 -9.47 0.94
CA PHE A 36 4.72 -8.47 1.43
C PHE A 36 3.55 -8.25 0.45
N PHE A 37 3.81 -8.31 -0.86
CA PHE A 37 2.77 -8.21 -1.89
C PHE A 37 1.71 -9.31 -1.83
N VAL A 38 2.03 -10.51 -1.34
CA VAL A 38 1.06 -11.60 -1.15
C VAL A 38 0.00 -11.19 -0.13
N MET A 39 0.45 -10.63 0.99
CA MET A 39 -0.45 -10.08 2.02
C MET A 39 -1.28 -8.91 1.45
N MET A 40 -0.64 -7.97 0.74
CA MET A 40 -1.34 -6.82 0.19
C MET A 40 -2.39 -7.21 -0.87
N ASN A 41 -2.08 -8.15 -1.75
CA ASN A 41 -3.03 -8.66 -2.75
C ASN A 41 -4.22 -9.35 -2.10
N PHE A 42 -3.98 -10.15 -1.06
CA PHE A 42 -5.06 -10.75 -0.27
C PHE A 42 -5.94 -9.67 0.36
N LEU A 43 -5.35 -8.73 1.10
CA LEU A 43 -6.09 -7.67 1.78
C LEU A 43 -6.87 -6.80 0.80
N ALA A 44 -6.31 -6.48 -0.36
CA ALA A 44 -6.99 -5.68 -1.38
C ALA A 44 -8.20 -6.40 -1.99
N ARG A 45 -8.17 -7.73 -2.07
CA ARG A 45 -9.32 -8.53 -2.51
C ARG A 45 -10.41 -8.60 -1.44
N GLU A 46 -10.04 -8.75 -0.17
CA GLU A 46 -11.01 -8.86 0.94
C GLU A 46 -11.60 -7.50 1.39
N ALA A 47 -10.96 -6.40 1.01
CA ALA A 47 -11.42 -5.05 1.29
C ALA A 47 -12.74 -4.73 0.58
N SER A 48 -13.69 -4.15 1.31
CA SER A 48 -15.01 -3.74 0.81
C SER A 48 -15.11 -2.24 0.50
N GLY A 49 -14.03 -1.49 0.71
CA GLY A 49 -13.99 -0.06 0.45
C GLY A 49 -13.86 0.26 -1.04
N ASN A 50 -14.39 1.41 -1.44
CA ASN A 50 -14.19 1.95 -2.80
C ASN A 50 -12.78 2.54 -2.98
N TRP A 51 -12.13 2.90 -1.89
CA TRP A 51 -10.75 3.40 -1.85
C TRP A 51 -9.94 2.54 -0.89
N LEU A 52 -8.74 2.16 -1.31
CA LEU A 52 -7.85 1.29 -0.55
C LEU A 52 -6.52 2.02 -0.35
N LEU A 53 -6.18 2.28 0.90
CA LEU A 53 -4.91 2.88 1.30
C LEU A 53 -3.90 1.79 1.63
N LEU A 54 -2.73 1.81 1.00
CA LEU A 54 -1.57 1.08 1.53
C LEU A 54 -1.13 1.79 2.81
N TRP A 55 -1.19 1.07 3.93
CA TRP A 55 -0.84 1.59 5.24
C TRP A 55 0.14 0.67 5.96
N ASN A 56 1.04 1.28 6.72
CA ASN A 56 1.99 0.59 7.58
C ASN A 56 1.60 0.83 9.05
N ASP A 57 1.84 -0.15 9.91
CA ASP A 57 1.61 -0.07 11.35
C ASP A 57 2.55 0.93 12.05
N ASP A 58 3.73 1.19 11.46
CA ASP A 58 4.66 2.22 11.90
C ASP A 58 4.34 3.62 11.37
N ALA A 59 3.17 3.83 10.76
CA ALA A 59 2.78 5.11 10.16
C ALA A 59 1.62 5.80 10.89
N TYR A 60 1.64 7.14 10.92
CA TYR A 60 0.58 7.99 11.45
C TYR A 60 0.35 9.21 10.56
N MET A 61 -0.83 9.81 10.65
CA MET A 61 -1.16 11.09 9.99
C MET A 61 -1.01 12.23 11.00
N ASP A 62 -0.37 13.33 10.61
CA ASP A 62 -0.26 14.52 11.47
C ASP A 62 -1.62 15.19 11.73
N ASN A 63 -2.51 15.17 10.73
CA ASN A 63 -3.82 15.78 10.81
C ASN A 63 -4.88 14.72 11.15
N PRO A 64 -5.57 14.78 12.31
CA PRO A 64 -6.61 13.82 12.66
C PRO A 64 -7.84 13.89 11.75
N ASP A 65 -8.09 15.06 11.13
CA ASP A 65 -9.20 15.29 10.20
C ASP A 65 -8.80 15.11 8.73
N TRP A 66 -7.69 14.40 8.45
CA TRP A 66 -7.20 14.16 7.08
C TRP A 66 -8.27 13.55 6.16
N PHE A 67 -9.16 12.74 6.71
CA PHE A 67 -10.21 12.07 5.96
C PHE A 67 -11.18 13.07 5.32
N ARG A 68 -11.42 14.24 5.93
CA ARG A 68 -12.29 15.28 5.32
C ARG A 68 -11.67 15.88 4.07
N ILE A 69 -10.35 16.11 4.09
CA ILE A 69 -9.59 16.58 2.93
C ILE A 69 -9.68 15.55 1.81
N PHE A 70 -9.53 14.26 2.17
CA PHE A 70 -9.66 13.16 1.24
C PHE A 70 -11.08 13.06 0.64
N GLU A 71 -12.12 13.08 1.47
CA GLU A 71 -13.52 13.01 1.05
C GLU A 71 -13.87 14.12 0.07
N ASP A 72 -13.43 15.35 0.32
CA ASP A 72 -13.68 16.45 -0.61
C ASP A 72 -12.96 16.26 -1.94
N PHE A 73 -11.68 15.89 -1.90
CA PHE A 73 -10.87 15.66 -3.09
C PHE A 73 -11.43 14.56 -4.00
N VAL A 74 -11.96 13.48 -3.42
CA VAL A 74 -12.38 12.31 -4.17
C VAL A 74 -13.78 12.40 -4.78
N LYS A 75 -14.59 13.41 -4.43
CA LYS A 75 -15.95 13.62 -4.99
C LYS A 75 -16.00 13.67 -6.52
N LYS A 76 -14.90 14.08 -7.15
CA LYS A 76 -14.78 14.22 -8.61
C LYS A 76 -14.52 12.90 -9.35
N PHE A 77 -14.26 11.81 -8.64
CA PHE A 77 -13.91 10.51 -9.22
C PHE A 77 -15.03 9.49 -9.01
N LYS A 78 -15.06 8.46 -9.86
CA LYS A 78 -15.96 7.31 -9.71
C LYS A 78 -15.15 6.04 -9.41
N PRO A 79 -14.72 5.82 -8.15
CA PRO A 79 -13.73 4.78 -7.81
C PRO A 79 -14.16 3.33 -8.11
N ALA A 80 -15.46 3.07 -8.30
CA ALA A 80 -15.97 1.76 -8.68
C ALA A 80 -15.77 1.46 -10.18
N THR A 81 -15.59 2.48 -11.02
CA THR A 81 -15.53 2.33 -12.49
C THR A 81 -14.31 3.00 -13.12
N GLU A 82 -13.68 3.93 -12.43
CA GLU A 82 -12.53 4.70 -12.90
C GLU A 82 -11.28 4.31 -12.09
N PRO A 83 -10.23 3.75 -12.73
CA PRO A 83 -8.98 3.49 -12.05
C PRO A 83 -8.29 4.82 -11.72
N VAL A 84 -8.05 5.03 -10.43
CA VAL A 84 -7.41 6.23 -9.89
C VAL A 84 -6.40 5.81 -8.83
N VAL A 85 -5.23 6.46 -8.85
CA VAL A 85 -4.21 6.34 -7.81
C VAL A 85 -3.90 7.73 -7.27
N ILE A 86 -3.97 7.88 -5.95
CA ILE A 86 -3.73 9.13 -5.24
C ILE A 86 -2.47 9.00 -4.40
N ASP A 87 -1.55 9.93 -4.55
CA ASP A 87 -0.34 10.04 -3.74
C ASP A 87 -0.54 11.13 -2.66
N ILE A 88 -0.41 10.74 -1.40
CA ILE A 88 -0.48 11.62 -0.22
C ILE A 88 0.89 11.84 0.42
N TRP A 89 1.98 11.28 -0.11
CA TRP A 89 3.33 11.46 0.45
C TRP A 89 4.11 12.55 -0.27
N SER A 90 4.06 12.56 -1.61
CA SER A 90 4.86 13.43 -2.47
C SER A 90 4.67 14.93 -2.23
N GLN A 91 3.49 15.36 -1.76
CA GLN A 91 3.14 16.78 -1.56
C GLN A 91 3.49 17.67 -2.77
N GLY A 92 3.27 17.15 -3.99
CA GLY A 92 3.57 17.85 -5.25
C GLY A 92 5.04 17.77 -5.70
N VAL A 93 5.88 16.97 -5.03
CA VAL A 93 7.27 16.73 -5.40
C VAL A 93 7.45 15.27 -5.81
N ILE A 94 8.09 15.02 -6.96
CA ILE A 94 8.37 13.65 -7.40
C ILE A 94 9.36 13.00 -6.41
N VAL A 95 8.84 12.12 -5.55
CA VAL A 95 9.65 11.25 -4.69
C VAL A 95 9.41 9.78 -5.02
N ASN A 96 10.27 8.91 -4.50
CA ASN A 96 10.20 7.47 -4.75
C ASN A 96 9.18 6.76 -3.86
N ASN A 97 8.92 7.28 -2.66
CA ASN A 97 7.97 6.68 -1.74
C ASN A 97 6.55 7.17 -2.05
N LEU A 98 5.59 6.24 -2.09
CA LEU A 98 4.17 6.59 -2.06
C LEU A 98 3.54 6.10 -0.76
N PHE A 99 2.50 6.80 -0.33
CA PHE A 99 1.43 6.22 0.47
C PHE A 99 0.20 6.13 -0.43
N PRO A 100 0.15 5.16 -1.38
CA PRO A 100 -0.85 5.19 -2.41
C PRO A 100 -2.24 4.87 -1.86
N ILE A 101 -3.22 5.67 -2.27
CA ILE A 101 -4.64 5.31 -2.19
C ILE A 101 -5.11 4.94 -3.59
N VAL A 102 -5.61 3.73 -3.76
CA VAL A 102 -6.08 3.22 -5.06
C VAL A 102 -7.60 3.05 -5.05
N SER A 103 -8.23 3.33 -6.17
CA SER A 103 -9.65 3.04 -6.40
C SER A 103 -9.93 1.53 -6.44
N ARG A 104 -11.15 1.11 -6.14
CA ARG A 104 -11.64 -0.27 -6.33
C ARG A 104 -11.45 -0.75 -7.77
N ALA A 105 -11.76 0.09 -8.75
CA ALA A 105 -11.60 -0.21 -10.18
C ALA A 105 -10.16 -0.60 -10.54
N TYR A 106 -9.14 0.03 -9.93
CA TYR A 106 -7.73 -0.34 -10.15
C TYR A 106 -7.50 -1.83 -9.82
N ILE A 107 -7.97 -2.28 -8.66
CA ILE A 107 -7.78 -3.67 -8.24
C ILE A 107 -8.64 -4.62 -9.08
N ASP A 108 -9.85 -4.22 -9.46
CA ASP A 108 -10.74 -5.06 -10.31
C ASP A 108 -10.17 -5.25 -11.72
N ILE A 109 -9.55 -4.22 -12.30
CA ILE A 109 -8.94 -4.27 -13.63
C ILE A 109 -7.67 -5.12 -13.63
N LEU A 110 -6.82 -4.98 -12.60
CA LEU A 110 -5.53 -5.65 -12.57
C LEU A 110 -5.61 -7.07 -12.00
N GLY A 111 -6.52 -7.30 -11.05
CA GLY A 111 -6.65 -8.55 -10.28
C GLY A 111 -5.75 -8.62 -9.05
N HIS A 112 -4.92 -7.62 -8.81
CA HIS A 112 -3.97 -7.55 -7.70
C HIS A 112 -3.64 -6.09 -7.33
N PHE A 113 -3.02 -5.90 -6.16
CA PHE A 113 -2.48 -4.62 -5.72
C PHE A 113 -1.07 -4.38 -6.29
N ALA A 114 -0.19 -5.37 -6.18
CA ALA A 114 1.18 -5.34 -6.71
C ALA A 114 1.73 -6.75 -6.92
N LEU A 115 2.79 -6.89 -7.72
CA LEU A 115 3.47 -8.17 -7.94
C LEU A 115 4.90 -8.21 -7.38
N THR A 116 5.27 -7.22 -6.56
CA THR A 116 6.63 -7.10 -5.99
C THR A 116 6.62 -6.57 -4.56
N PRO A 117 7.66 -6.85 -3.75
CA PRO A 117 7.73 -6.41 -2.36
C PRO A 117 7.55 -4.89 -2.19
N ASN A 118 8.14 -4.10 -3.10
CA ASN A 118 7.94 -2.66 -3.18
C ASN A 118 6.58 -2.33 -3.83
N CYS A 119 5.51 -2.60 -3.08
CA CYS A 119 4.14 -2.45 -3.57
C CYS A 119 3.82 -1.03 -4.03
N ASP A 120 4.30 -0.04 -3.29
CA ASP A 120 4.15 1.39 -3.60
C ASP A 120 4.82 1.78 -4.92
N ASP A 121 6.02 1.26 -5.18
CA ASP A 121 6.72 1.46 -6.46
C ASP A 121 5.97 0.83 -7.64
N TRP A 122 5.45 -0.39 -7.49
CA TRP A 122 4.62 -1.02 -8.53
C TRP A 122 3.44 -0.13 -8.89
N VAL A 123 2.67 0.27 -7.87
CA VAL A 123 1.49 1.12 -8.03
C VAL A 123 1.87 2.45 -8.69
N ARG A 124 2.98 3.08 -8.27
CA ARG A 124 3.50 4.32 -8.87
C ARG A 124 3.75 4.17 -10.37
N ILE A 125 4.47 3.13 -10.78
CA ILE A 125 4.85 2.95 -12.18
C ILE A 125 3.62 2.66 -13.04
N VAL A 126 2.70 1.80 -12.56
CA VAL A 126 1.43 1.55 -13.26
C VAL A 126 0.60 2.82 -13.36
N ALA A 127 0.47 3.58 -12.28
CA ALA A 127 -0.32 4.80 -12.25
C ALA A 127 0.18 5.87 -13.23
N ARG A 128 1.51 6.07 -13.27
CA ARG A 128 2.14 7.01 -14.21
C ARG A 128 2.03 6.51 -15.65
N GLY A 129 2.28 5.23 -15.90
CA GLY A 129 2.14 4.64 -17.24
C GLY A 129 0.71 4.66 -17.78
N GLY A 130 -0.28 4.48 -16.90
CA GLY A 130 -1.71 4.53 -17.22
C GLY A 130 -2.30 5.95 -17.24
N ASN A 131 -1.53 6.96 -16.84
CA ASN A 131 -1.98 8.34 -16.65
C ASN A 131 -3.22 8.43 -15.74
N ILE A 132 -3.14 7.84 -14.55
CA ILE A 132 -4.20 7.80 -13.52
C ILE A 132 -3.71 8.28 -12.14
N SER A 133 -2.51 8.89 -12.11
CA SER A 133 -1.89 9.38 -10.87
C SER A 133 -2.38 10.80 -10.56
N HIS A 134 -2.71 11.04 -9.30
CA HIS A 134 -3.09 12.36 -8.79
C HIS A 134 -2.42 12.63 -7.44
N ASP A 135 -2.00 13.87 -7.22
CA ASP A 135 -1.45 14.27 -5.92
C ASP A 135 -2.55 14.88 -5.05
N LEU A 136 -2.58 14.50 -3.77
CA LEU A 136 -3.43 15.12 -2.76
C LEU A 136 -2.56 15.78 -1.69
N LEU A 137 -2.63 17.11 -1.67
CA LEU A 137 -1.88 17.95 -0.74
C LEU A 137 -2.62 18.11 0.59
N GLY A 138 -1.88 18.41 1.66
CA GLY A 138 -2.45 18.73 2.97
C GLY A 138 -2.73 17.52 3.88
N ILE A 139 -2.44 16.32 3.39
CA ILE A 139 -2.37 15.10 4.18
C ILE A 139 -0.92 14.65 4.17
N LYS A 140 -0.29 14.53 5.34
CA LYS A 140 1.13 14.17 5.45
C LYS A 140 1.29 12.96 6.38
N PRO A 141 1.48 11.76 5.81
CA PRO A 141 1.88 10.61 6.60
C PRO A 141 3.29 10.83 7.16
N LYS A 142 3.55 10.24 8.32
CA LYS A 142 4.88 10.12 8.92
C LYS A 142 5.07 8.68 9.39
N HIS A 143 6.33 8.27 9.53
CA HIS A 143 6.65 7.01 10.21
C HIS A 143 7.25 7.27 11.59
N HIS A 144 6.84 6.47 12.58
CA HIS A 144 7.39 6.48 13.94
C HIS A 144 8.89 6.15 13.97
N LYS A 145 9.39 5.27 13.10
CA LYS A 145 10.83 4.96 13.03
C LYS A 145 11.72 6.18 12.75
N TYR A 146 11.17 7.25 12.16
CA TYR A 146 11.89 8.49 11.87
C TYR A 146 11.69 9.56 12.95
N SER A 147 10.82 9.35 13.94
CA SER A 147 10.64 10.27 15.07
C SER A 147 11.69 10.09 16.18
N GLY A 148 12.48 9.01 16.14
CA GLY A 148 13.46 8.69 17.17
C GLY A 148 12.86 8.03 18.42
N GLU A 149 11.54 7.80 18.44
CA GLU A 149 10.85 7.12 19.53
C GLU A 149 10.84 5.60 19.32
N ASN A 150 11.26 4.85 20.34
CA ASN A 150 11.18 3.39 20.50
C ASN A 150 11.14 2.57 19.20
N ILE A 151 12.28 2.49 18.50
CA ILE A 151 12.46 1.49 17.45
C ILE A 151 12.60 0.13 18.15
N LEU A 152 11.55 -0.69 18.10
CA LEU A 152 11.63 -2.12 18.41
C LEU A 152 12.66 -2.76 17.49
N LYS A 153 13.85 -3.07 18.03
CA LYS A 153 14.95 -3.75 17.34
C LYS A 153 15.02 -5.22 17.77
N ASP A 154 13.94 -5.95 17.52
CA ASP A 154 13.87 -7.37 17.81
C ASP A 154 14.44 -8.22 16.66
N LYS A 155 14.34 -9.55 16.79
CA LYS A 155 14.80 -10.49 15.76
C LYS A 155 14.15 -10.20 14.39
N ILE A 156 12.87 -9.86 14.37
CA ILE A 156 12.11 -9.61 13.14
C ILE A 156 12.61 -8.35 12.45
N TYR A 157 12.89 -7.28 13.21
CA TYR A 157 13.50 -6.07 12.69
C TYR A 157 14.80 -6.37 11.91
N TYR A 158 15.69 -7.15 12.51
CA TYR A 158 16.97 -7.48 11.87
C TYR A 158 16.82 -8.41 10.65
N GLU A 159 15.85 -9.32 10.67
CA GLU A 159 15.51 -10.14 9.49
C GLU A 159 15.01 -9.27 8.34
N VAL A 160 14.09 -8.34 8.60
CA VAL A 160 13.58 -7.39 7.60
C VAL A 160 14.70 -6.51 7.04
N GLU A 161 15.60 -6.01 7.88
CA GLU A 161 16.73 -5.19 7.41
C GLU A 161 17.74 -6.00 6.57
N ARG A 162 17.97 -7.27 6.90
CA ARG A 162 18.76 -8.17 6.05
C ARG A 162 18.09 -8.38 4.69
N ASP A 163 16.81 -8.72 4.69
CA ASP A 163 16.04 -8.95 3.47
C ASP A 163 16.02 -7.68 2.58
N ARG A 164 15.89 -6.50 3.19
CA ARG A 164 16.00 -5.20 2.50
C ARG A 164 17.39 -4.99 1.91
N ALA A 165 18.45 -5.30 2.64
CA ALA A 165 19.81 -5.16 2.15
C ALA A 165 20.08 -6.10 0.97
N GLU A 166 19.62 -7.35 1.04
CA GLU A 166 19.68 -8.31 -0.06
C GLU A 166 18.86 -7.84 -1.25
N HIS A 167 17.62 -7.40 -1.02
CA HIS A 167 16.78 -6.84 -2.06
C HIS A 167 17.45 -5.64 -2.73
N LYS A 168 18.05 -4.70 -1.98
CA LYS A 168 18.75 -3.53 -2.54
C LYS A 168 19.97 -3.90 -3.38
N LYS A 169 20.66 -5.00 -3.09
CA LYS A 169 21.79 -5.47 -3.90
C LYS A 169 21.34 -5.98 -5.27
N VAL A 170 20.15 -6.54 -5.34
CA VAL A 170 19.56 -7.10 -6.58
C VAL A 170 18.71 -6.06 -7.31
N TRP A 171 18.13 -5.12 -6.58
CA TRP A 171 17.32 -4.01 -7.08
C TRP A 171 18.22 -2.96 -7.71
N ASN A 172 17.88 -2.59 -8.93
CA ASN A 172 18.59 -1.57 -9.68
C ASN A 172 17.52 -0.66 -10.28
N GLU A 173 17.50 0.61 -9.88
CA GLU A 173 16.55 1.63 -10.39
C GLU A 173 16.56 1.75 -11.92
N LYS A 174 17.66 1.37 -12.58
CA LYS A 174 17.82 1.35 -14.04
C LYS A 174 17.40 0.02 -14.68
N ARG A 175 17.22 -1.05 -13.90
CA ARG A 175 16.65 -2.32 -14.36
C ARG A 175 15.17 -2.35 -13.97
N ARG A 176 14.27 -2.30 -14.96
CA ARG A 176 12.86 -2.68 -14.75
C ARG A 176 12.85 -4.11 -14.16
N LEU A 177 12.63 -4.22 -12.85
CA LEU A 177 12.22 -5.50 -12.29
C LEU A 177 10.82 -5.77 -12.83
N PHE A 178 10.66 -6.90 -13.52
CA PHE A 178 9.40 -7.40 -14.11
C PHE A 178 8.83 -6.57 -15.28
N PRO A 179 9.57 -6.40 -16.39
CA PRO A 179 9.12 -5.59 -17.53
C PRO A 179 7.78 -6.06 -18.14
N PRO A 180 7.54 -7.36 -18.42
CA PRO A 180 6.34 -7.78 -19.15
C PRO A 180 5.04 -7.55 -18.39
N GLN A 181 4.96 -7.99 -17.13
CA GLN A 181 3.73 -7.90 -16.34
C GLN A 181 3.36 -6.44 -16.02
N LEU A 182 4.37 -5.60 -15.77
CA LEU A 182 4.16 -4.18 -15.55
C LEU A 182 3.62 -3.49 -16.81
N ASP A 183 4.20 -3.79 -17.97
CA ASP A 183 3.72 -3.26 -19.25
C ASP A 183 2.31 -3.80 -19.59
N GLU A 184 2.00 -5.04 -19.22
CA GLU A 184 0.65 -5.62 -19.35
C GLU A 184 -0.37 -4.91 -18.47
N ASP A 185 -0.05 -4.64 -17.21
CA ASP A 185 -0.95 -3.92 -16.30
C ASP A 185 -1.19 -2.48 -16.76
N ILE A 186 -0.15 -1.78 -17.21
CA ILE A 186 -0.29 -0.46 -17.83
C ILE A 186 -1.23 -0.54 -19.04
N LYS A 187 -1.08 -1.55 -19.91
CA LYS A 187 -1.96 -1.76 -21.07
C LYS A 187 -3.41 -2.01 -20.66
N LYS A 188 -3.67 -2.80 -19.60
CA LYS A 188 -5.04 -3.03 -19.08
C LYS A 188 -5.68 -1.72 -18.65
N ILE A 189 -4.97 -0.88 -17.89
CA ILE A 189 -5.45 0.44 -17.48
C ILE A 189 -5.76 1.33 -18.69
N LEU A 190 -4.82 1.42 -19.64
CA LEU A 190 -5.00 2.24 -20.84
C LEU A 190 -6.17 1.76 -21.72
N LYS A 191 -6.41 0.45 -21.78
CA LYS A 191 -7.54 -0.13 -22.53
C LYS A 191 -8.88 0.19 -21.87
N HIS A 192 -8.96 0.19 -20.54
CA HIS A 192 -10.19 0.50 -19.81
C HIS A 192 -10.62 1.97 -19.93
N LYS A 193 -9.66 2.88 -20.17
CA LYS A 193 -9.93 4.32 -20.35
C LYS A 193 -10.44 4.70 -21.74
N LYS A 194 -10.39 3.78 -22.72
CA LYS A 194 -10.88 4.01 -24.09
C LYS A 194 -12.34 3.61 -24.20
#